data_AF-W5NWB5-F1
#
_entry.id   AF-W5NWB5-F1
#
_cell.length_a   1.000
_cell.length_b   1.000
_cell.length_c   1.000
_cell.angle_alpha   90.00
_cell.angle_beta   90.00
_cell.angle_gamma   90.00
#
_symmetry.space_group_name_H-M   'P 1'
#
loop_
_entity.id
_entity.type
_entity.pdbx_description
1 polymer ?
#
loop_
_entity_poly.entity_id
_entity_poly.type
_entity_poly.pdbx_seq_one_letter_code
_entity_poly.pdbx_strand_id
1 'polypeptide(L)'
;MLGKVEDLPPGSPQCSVEGGPGDRSLRFRARGLAGAPAASLKFQGLPEGVQEGLASSVLQAVVPAHPRLSGVSVTCLARHLVTTRTCTVTPEAPRKVLLHPIVEETRSGEAEVALQASGCPPPSR
;
A
#
# COMPACT_ATOMS: atom_id res chain seq x y z
N MET A 1 -23.08 -25.03 28.70
CA MET A 1 -22.20 -24.43 27.66
C MET A 1 -22.67 -23.00 27.43
N LEU A 2 -21.92 -22.00 27.88
CA LEU A 2 -22.23 -20.60 27.54
C LEU A 2 -21.76 -20.36 26.10
N GLY A 3 -22.72 -20.11 25.20
CA GLY A 3 -22.41 -19.63 23.85
C GLY A 3 -21.71 -18.28 23.95
N LYS A 4 -20.53 -18.18 23.35
CA LYS A 4 -19.75 -16.94 23.30
C LYS A 4 -20.51 -15.94 22.42
N VAL A 5 -20.99 -14.85 23.00
CA VAL A 5 -21.61 -13.75 22.26
C VAL A 5 -20.57 -13.21 21.29
N GLU A 6 -20.85 -13.31 20.00
CA GLU A 6 -20.04 -12.72 18.94
C GLU A 6 -20.24 -11.21 19.00
N ASP A 7 -19.25 -10.50 19.54
CA ASP A 7 -19.32 -9.04 19.64
C ASP A 7 -19.07 -8.42 18.26
N LEU A 8 -19.89 -7.45 17.87
CA LEU A 8 -19.72 -6.72 16.62
C LEU A 8 -18.42 -5.93 16.71
N PRO A 9 -17.38 -6.23 15.90
CA PRO A 9 -16.14 -5.49 15.98
C PRO A 9 -16.38 -3.98 15.77
N PRO A 10 -16.01 -3.09 16.71
CA PRO A 10 -16.13 -1.65 16.52
C PRO A 10 -15.09 -1.15 15.49
N GLY A 11 -15.45 -0.13 14.70
CA GLY A 11 -14.53 0.57 13.78
C GLY A 11 -14.42 0.00 12.36
N SER A 12 -13.67 0.67 11.49
CA SER A 12 -13.39 0.22 10.11
C SER A 12 -12.00 -0.43 10.03
N PRO A 13 -11.76 -1.35 9.08
CA PRO A 13 -10.39 -1.80 8.82
C PRO A 13 -9.52 -0.61 8.44
N GLN A 14 -8.22 -0.67 8.75
CA GLN A 14 -7.28 0.39 8.38
C GLN A 14 -6.50 -0.03 7.13
N CYS A 15 -6.43 0.84 6.14
CA CYS A 15 -5.64 0.65 4.92
C CYS A 15 -4.55 1.72 4.84
N SER A 16 -3.34 1.33 4.43
CA SER A 16 -2.28 2.26 4.05
C SER A 16 -1.54 1.76 2.81
N VAL A 17 -0.91 2.69 2.10
CA VAL A 17 0.01 2.41 1.00
C VAL A 17 1.28 3.22 1.23
N GLU A 18 2.43 2.56 1.10
CA GLU A 18 3.74 3.16 1.30
C GLU A 18 4.71 2.74 0.19
N GLY A 19 5.84 3.43 0.08
CA GLY A 19 6.96 2.99 -0.75
C GLY A 19 7.46 1.61 -0.28
N GLY A 20 7.58 0.68 -1.22
CA GLY A 20 8.15 -0.64 -1.00
C GLY A 20 9.68 -0.65 -1.16
N PRO A 21 10.32 -1.81 -1.02
CA PRO A 21 11.78 -1.94 -1.09
C PRO A 21 12.36 -1.32 -2.37
N GLY A 22 13.41 -0.51 -2.19
CA GLY A 22 14.16 0.14 -3.28
C GLY A 22 13.33 1.11 -4.11
N ASP A 23 12.25 1.68 -3.56
CA ASP A 23 11.35 2.69 -4.14
C ASP A 23 10.78 2.32 -5.53
N ARG A 24 10.84 1.04 -5.88
CA ARG A 24 10.37 0.47 -7.15
C ARG A 24 9.08 -0.33 -7.00
N SER A 25 8.52 -0.35 -5.79
CA SER A 25 7.30 -1.08 -5.46
C SER A 25 6.43 -0.26 -4.52
N LEU A 26 5.15 -0.60 -4.45
CA LEU A 26 4.21 -0.10 -3.47
C LEU A 26 3.87 -1.23 -2.51
N ARG A 27 3.89 -0.93 -1.21
CA ARG A 27 3.46 -1.85 -0.16
C ARG A 27 2.07 -1.44 0.32
N PHE A 28 1.08 -2.26 -0.01
CA PHE A 28 -0.26 -2.13 0.53
C PHE A 28 -0.36 -2.89 1.84
N ARG A 29 -0.97 -2.26 2.84
CA ARG A 29 -1.18 -2.85 4.16
C ARG A 29 -2.63 -2.66 4.58
N ALA A 30 -3.25 -3.73 5.01
CA ALA A 30 -4.56 -3.70 5.62
C ALA A 30 -4.52 -4.34 7.01
N ARG A 31 -5.16 -3.71 7.98
CA ARG A 31 -5.35 -4.24 9.33
C ARG A 31 -6.82 -4.55 9.55
N GLY A 32 -7.08 -5.78 9.98
CA GLY A 32 -8.41 -6.27 10.27
C GLY A 32 -9.01 -5.64 11.51
N LEU A 33 -10.31 -5.86 11.67
CA LEU A 33 -11.05 -5.37 12.83
C LEU A 33 -10.65 -6.14 14.10
N ALA A 34 -10.62 -5.45 15.24
CA ALA A 34 -10.49 -6.10 16.54
C ALA A 34 -11.78 -6.89 16.83
N GLY A 35 -11.68 -8.22 16.98
CA GLY A 35 -12.81 -9.12 17.20
C GLY A 35 -12.37 -10.58 17.25
N ALA A 36 -13.20 -11.44 17.84
CA ALA A 36 -12.97 -12.88 17.92
C ALA A 36 -14.19 -13.64 17.39
N PRO A 37 -14.07 -14.42 16.30
CA PRO A 37 -12.84 -14.72 15.56
C PRO A 37 -12.29 -13.52 14.76
N ALA A 38 -11.02 -13.58 14.37
CA ALA A 38 -10.43 -12.52 13.54
C ALA A 38 -11.09 -12.46 12.15
N ALA A 39 -11.24 -11.25 11.60
CA ALA A 39 -11.77 -11.07 10.25
C ALA A 39 -10.79 -11.61 9.19
N SER A 40 -11.33 -12.28 8.17
CA SER A 40 -10.56 -12.62 6.97
C SER A 40 -10.36 -11.37 6.11
N LEU A 41 -9.16 -11.20 5.57
CA LEU A 41 -8.76 -10.03 4.78
C LEU A 41 -8.47 -10.43 3.34
N LYS A 42 -8.84 -9.57 2.40
CA LYS A 42 -8.51 -9.72 0.98
C LYS A 42 -8.41 -8.37 0.31
N PHE A 43 -7.45 -8.18 -0.60
CA PHE A 43 -7.42 -7.00 -1.45
C PHE A 43 -8.23 -7.18 -2.74
N GLN A 44 -8.76 -6.07 -3.23
CA GLN A 44 -9.40 -5.93 -4.54
C GLN A 44 -8.78 -4.74 -5.26
N GLY A 45 -8.64 -4.84 -6.59
CA GLY A 45 -8.03 -3.79 -7.42
C GLY A 45 -6.51 -3.87 -7.53
N LEU A 46 -5.86 -4.86 -6.91
CA LEU A 46 -4.45 -5.15 -7.16
C LEU A 46 -4.27 -5.81 -8.55
N PRO A 47 -3.11 -5.63 -9.20
CA PRO A 47 -2.77 -6.36 -10.42
C PRO A 47 -2.82 -7.88 -10.25
N GLU A 48 -2.99 -8.60 -11.35
CA GLU A 48 -2.95 -10.06 -11.36
C GLU A 48 -1.58 -10.60 -10.95
N GLY A 49 -1.57 -11.79 -10.34
CA GLY A 49 -0.34 -12.49 -9.92
C GLY A 49 0.34 -11.95 -8.65
N VAL A 50 -0.27 -10.96 -7.98
CA VAL A 50 0.26 -10.42 -6.72
C VAL A 50 0.11 -11.44 -5.58
N GLN A 51 1.21 -11.70 -4.88
CA GLN A 51 1.21 -12.53 -3.68
C GLN A 51 0.78 -11.70 -2.46
N GLU A 52 -0.30 -12.13 -1.80
CA GLU A 52 -0.76 -11.54 -0.55
C GLU A 52 -0.22 -12.36 0.63
N GLY A 53 0.40 -11.69 1.60
CA GLY A 53 0.90 -12.29 2.83
C GLY A 53 0.01 -11.93 4.03
N LEU A 54 -0.40 -12.94 4.81
CA LEU A 54 -1.16 -12.76 6.04
C LEU A 54 -0.26 -12.94 7.27
N ALA A 55 -0.18 -11.92 8.13
CA ALA A 55 0.53 -11.99 9.40
C ALA A 55 -0.31 -11.33 10.51
N SER A 56 -0.73 -12.11 11.52
CA SER A 56 -1.38 -11.61 12.75
C SER A 56 -2.48 -10.56 12.51
N SER A 57 -3.52 -10.91 11.73
CA SER A 57 -4.64 -10.02 11.35
C SER A 57 -4.25 -8.80 10.49
N VAL A 58 -3.07 -8.84 9.88
CA VAL A 58 -2.58 -7.86 8.91
C VAL A 58 -2.37 -8.55 7.57
N LEU A 59 -2.95 -8.00 6.52
CA LEU A 59 -2.71 -8.41 5.14
C LEU A 59 -1.74 -7.43 4.48
N GLN A 60 -0.76 -7.95 3.75
CA GLN A 60 0.20 -7.15 3.00
C GLN A 60 0.33 -7.64 1.57
N ALA A 61 0.53 -6.71 0.65
CA ALA A 61 0.85 -7.00 -0.75
C ALA A 61 1.92 -6.03 -1.23
N VAL A 62 2.91 -6.56 -1.96
CA VAL A 62 3.94 -5.74 -2.62
C VAL A 62 3.71 -5.82 -4.11
N VAL A 63 3.52 -4.67 -4.73
CA VAL A 63 3.22 -4.56 -6.16
C VAL A 63 4.30 -3.71 -6.82
N PRO A 64 4.80 -4.09 -8.01
CA PRO A 64 5.68 -3.22 -8.79
C PRO A 64 5.05 -1.84 -9.00
N ALA A 65 5.81 -0.78 -8.72
CA ALA A 65 5.33 0.59 -8.93
C ALA A 65 5.19 0.83 -10.43
N HIS A 66 3.98 1.16 -10.88
CA HIS A 66 3.68 1.39 -12.30
C HIS A 66 2.74 2.59 -12.44
N PRO A 67 2.91 3.49 -13.44
CA PRO A 67 2.05 4.66 -13.60
C PRO A 67 0.56 4.33 -13.73
N ARG A 68 0.24 3.13 -14.25
CA ARG A 68 -1.14 2.65 -14.35
C ARG A 68 -1.82 2.37 -13.01
N LEU A 69 -1.07 2.29 -11.91
CA LEU A 69 -1.64 2.17 -10.56
C LEU A 69 -2.08 3.52 -9.99
N SER A 70 -1.59 4.63 -10.53
CA SER A 70 -1.97 5.96 -10.06
C SER A 70 -3.46 6.21 -10.30
N GLY A 71 -4.18 6.62 -9.26
CA GLY A 71 -5.62 6.86 -9.31
C GLY A 71 -6.46 5.59 -9.27
N VAL A 72 -5.85 4.40 -9.24
CA VAL A 72 -6.58 3.12 -9.12
C VAL A 72 -6.83 2.82 -7.65
N SER A 73 -8.09 2.82 -7.24
CA SER A 73 -8.46 2.47 -5.87
C SER A 73 -8.22 1.00 -5.58
N VAL A 74 -7.50 0.73 -4.50
CA VAL A 74 -7.33 -0.60 -3.92
C VAL A 74 -8.17 -0.69 -2.67
N THR A 75 -9.06 -1.69 -2.61
CA THR A 75 -9.99 -1.88 -1.50
C THR A 75 -9.62 -3.14 -0.73
N CYS A 76 -9.45 -3.02 0.59
CA CYS A 76 -9.41 -4.19 1.46
C CYS A 76 -10.82 -4.55 1.91
N LEU A 77 -11.19 -5.81 1.73
CA LEU A 77 -12.37 -6.42 2.32
C LEU A 77 -11.99 -7.12 3.62
N ALA A 78 -12.64 -6.75 4.72
CA ALA A 78 -12.56 -7.45 6.00
C ALA A 78 -13.89 -8.16 6.28
N ARG A 79 -13.90 -9.49 6.15
CA ARG A 79 -15.08 -10.33 6.38
C ARG A 79 -14.99 -11.00 7.74
N HIS A 80 -15.90 -10.62 8.64
CA HIS A 80 -16.16 -11.23 9.93
C HIS A 80 -17.48 -12.02 9.86
N LEU A 81 -17.74 -12.93 10.81
CA LEU A 81 -18.93 -13.79 10.79
C LEU A 81 -20.24 -13.00 10.72
N VAL A 82 -20.31 -11.90 11.47
CA VAL A 82 -21.52 -11.06 11.57
C VAL A 82 -21.51 -9.83 10.66
N THR A 83 -20.38 -9.48 10.04
CA THR A 83 -20.29 -8.23 9.25
C THR A 83 -19.15 -8.24 8.23
N THR A 84 -19.30 -7.47 7.16
CA THR A 84 -18.21 -7.15 6.23
C THR A 84 -17.97 -5.65 6.23
N ARG A 85 -16.72 -5.24 6.41
CA ARG A 85 -16.32 -3.82 6.32
C ARG A 85 -15.16 -3.66 5.35
N THR A 86 -14.98 -2.44 4.86
CA THR A 86 -13.99 -2.15 3.82
C THR A 86 -13.18 -0.91 4.16
N CYS A 87 -11.97 -0.84 3.63
CA CYS A 87 -11.21 0.39 3.53
C CYS A 87 -10.61 0.51 2.13
N THR A 88 -10.42 1.74 1.66
CA THR A 88 -9.93 2.02 0.32
C THR A 88 -8.75 2.95 0.40
N VAL A 89 -7.72 2.68 -0.40
CA VAL A 89 -6.58 3.54 -0.60
C VAL A 89 -6.35 3.73 -2.09
N THR A 90 -6.09 4.97 -2.50
CA THR A 90 -5.81 5.30 -3.90
C THR A 90 -4.40 5.88 -3.95
N PRO A 91 -3.39 5.14 -4.44
CA PRO A 91 -2.07 5.70 -4.64
C PRO A 91 -2.12 6.72 -5.78
N GLU A 92 -1.36 7.80 -5.64
CA GLU A 92 -1.21 8.82 -6.67
C GLU A 92 0.24 8.90 -7.11
N ALA A 93 0.45 8.96 -8.43
CA ALA A 93 1.76 9.26 -8.97
C ALA A 93 2.16 10.70 -8.61
N PRO A 94 3.45 10.96 -8.40
CA PRO A 94 3.90 12.32 -8.15
C PRO A 94 3.65 13.19 -9.39
N ARG A 95 2.94 14.32 -9.20
CA ARG A 95 2.45 15.17 -10.30
C ARG A 95 3.40 16.30 -10.70
N LYS A 96 4.40 16.61 -9.86
CA LYS A 96 5.33 17.74 -10.02
C LYS A 96 6.78 17.30 -9.95
N VAL A 97 7.12 16.17 -10.58
CA VAL A 97 8.50 15.71 -10.67
C VAL A 97 9.27 16.64 -11.59
N LEU A 98 10.06 17.54 -11.00
CA LEU A 98 11.07 18.28 -11.74
C LEU A 98 12.36 17.45 -11.70
N LEU A 99 12.89 17.14 -12.87
CA LEU A 99 14.16 16.44 -13.02
C LEU A 99 15.24 17.49 -13.22
N HIS A 100 16.17 17.58 -12.28
CA HIS A 100 17.35 18.44 -12.42
C HIS A 100 18.53 17.57 -12.83
N PRO A 101 19.03 17.70 -14.07
CA PRO A 101 20.25 17.02 -14.48
C PRO A 101 21.43 17.68 -13.78
N ILE A 102 22.19 16.88 -13.03
CA ILE A 102 23.47 17.29 -12.45
C ILE A 102 24.53 16.58 -13.28
N VAL A 103 25.40 17.37 -13.91
CA VAL A 103 26.49 16.87 -14.75
C VAL A 103 27.79 17.16 -14.02
N GLU A 104 28.51 16.11 -13.65
CA GLU A 104 29.88 16.22 -13.13
C GLU A 104 30.87 15.64 -14.15
N GLU A 105 31.91 16.41 -14.45
CA GLU A 105 32.97 16.02 -15.36
C GLU A 105 33.93 15.07 -14.64
N THR A 106 33.98 13.82 -15.07
CA THR A 106 34.88 12.83 -14.48
C THR A 106 36.24 12.85 -15.17
N ARG A 107 37.26 12.38 -14.46
CA ARG A 107 38.68 12.45 -14.90
C ARG A 107 38.98 11.61 -16.16
N SER A 108 38.03 10.78 -16.62
CA SER A 108 38.15 9.87 -17.77
C SER A 108 37.57 10.44 -19.08
N GLY A 109 37.01 11.65 -19.08
CA GLY A 109 36.24 12.16 -20.22
C GLY A 109 34.81 11.61 -20.30
N GLU A 110 34.36 10.93 -19.25
CA GLU A 110 32.96 10.51 -19.06
C GLU A 110 32.21 11.57 -18.23
N ALA A 111 30.91 11.75 -18.49
CA ALA A 111 30.04 12.62 -17.72
C ALA A 111 29.08 11.77 -16.86
N GLU A 112 29.07 11.98 -15.55
CA GLU A 112 28.05 11.38 -14.69
C GLU A 112 26.80 12.26 -14.72
N VAL A 113 25.64 11.66 -15.03
CA VAL A 113 24.34 12.35 -15.07
C VAL A 113 23.45 11.81 -13.97
N ALA A 114 23.25 12.61 -12.93
CA ALA A 114 22.26 12.32 -11.89
C ALA A 114 20.97 13.10 -12.15
N LEU A 115 19.82 12.45 -11.93
CA LEU A 115 18.51 13.09 -12.01
C LEU A 115 17.95 13.26 -10.60
N GLN A 116 17.90 14.51 -10.12
CA GLN A 116 17.22 14.81 -8.86
C GLN A 116 15.74 15.08 -9.11
N ALA A 117 14.87 14.29 -8.45
CA ALA A 117 13.42 14.48 -8.46
C ALA A 117 12.96 15.31 -7.24
N SER A 118 12.16 16.35 -7.46
CA SER A 118 11.48 17.12 -6.40
C SER A 118 9.95 17.08 -6.53
N GLY A 119 9.19 17.50 -5.51
CA GLY A 119 7.71 17.60 -5.58
C GLY A 119 6.91 16.39 -5.07
N CYS A 120 7.55 15.41 -4.42
CA CYS A 120 6.88 14.33 -3.71
C CYS A 120 6.63 14.74 -2.24
N PRO A 121 5.38 14.99 -1.81
CA PRO A 121 5.12 15.27 -0.39
C PRO A 121 5.49 14.05 0.47
N PRO A 122 6.01 14.25 1.70
CA PRO A 122 6.27 13.14 2.61
C PRO A 122 4.95 12.42 2.94
N PRO A 123 4.98 11.10 3.19
CA PRO A 123 3.78 10.36 3.58
C PRO A 123 3.16 11.03 4.82
N SER A 124 1.86 11.31 4.76
CA SER A 124 1.11 11.91 5.86
C SER A 124 1.22 11.00 7.10
N ARG A 125 1.73 11.57 8.19
CA ARG A 125 1.99 10.89 9.47
C ARG A 125 0.69 10.61 10.24
#